data_AF-A0A6A6KS59-F1
#
_entry.id   AF-A0A6A6KS59-F1
#
_cell.length_a   1.000
_cell.length_b   1.000
_cell.length_c   1.000
_cell.angle_alpha   90.00
_cell.angle_beta   90.00
_cell.angle_gamma   90.00
#
_symmetry.space_group_name_H-M   'P 1'
#
loop_
_entity.id
_entity.type
_entity.pdbx_description
1 polymer ?
#
loop_
_entity_poly.entity_id
_entity_poly.type
_entity_poly.pdbx_seq_one_letter_code
_entity_poly.pdbx_strand_id
1 'polypeptide(L)'
;MGLLTTPYAFNQNEAGEMAKAGADIIVAHMGLTTSGSIGAKTAVSLEESVFRVQAIADAAHNINPNIIVLCHGGPISGPREAEFVLKRTKGVHGFYGASSMERLPVEQAITSTMQQYKSISIK
;
A
#
# COMPACT_ATOMS: atom_id res chain seq x y z
N MET A 1 8.44 -23.14 12.17
CA MET A 1 9.36 -22.01 12.38
C MET A 1 8.74 -20.88 13.21
N GLY A 2 7.42 -20.81 13.40
CA GLY A 2 6.79 -19.82 14.30
C GLY A 2 7.03 -18.37 13.88
N LEU A 3 7.38 -18.14 12.61
CA LEU A 3 7.59 -16.83 12.05
C LEU A 3 6.25 -16.27 11.58
N LEU A 4 6.04 -14.98 11.82
CA LEU A 4 4.95 -14.23 11.19
C LEU A 4 5.21 -14.10 9.69
N THR A 5 4.16 -14.28 8.90
CA THR A 5 4.22 -14.25 7.44
C THR A 5 3.27 -13.20 6.87
N THR A 6 3.82 -12.31 6.04
CA THR A 6 3.09 -11.16 5.49
C THR A 6 3.29 -11.00 3.98
N PRO A 7 3.03 -12.04 3.16
CA PRO A 7 3.28 -12.00 1.71
C PRO A 7 2.46 -10.94 0.97
N TYR A 8 3.02 -10.47 -0.15
CA TYR A 8 2.28 -9.72 -1.15
C TYR A 8 1.44 -10.65 -2.03
N ALA A 9 0.26 -10.19 -2.43
CA ALA A 9 -0.57 -10.79 -3.46
C ALA A 9 -1.02 -9.72 -4.47
N PHE A 10 -0.93 -10.02 -5.76
CA PHE A 10 -1.26 -9.09 -6.86
C PHE A 10 -2.61 -9.39 -7.51
N ASN A 11 -3.18 -10.58 -7.24
CA ASN A 11 -4.45 -11.07 -7.74
C ASN A 11 -5.09 -12.10 -6.77
N GLN A 12 -6.33 -12.49 -7.08
CA GLN A 12 -7.14 -13.41 -6.25
C GLN A 12 -6.51 -14.80 -6.11
N ASN A 13 -5.91 -15.31 -7.19
CA ASN A 13 -5.32 -16.65 -7.19
C ASN A 13 -4.14 -16.69 -6.21
N GLU A 14 -3.22 -15.71 -6.31
CA GLU A 14 -2.10 -15.59 -5.37
C GLU A 14 -2.57 -15.42 -3.93
N ALA A 15 -3.62 -14.63 -3.69
CA ALA A 15 -4.19 -14.46 -2.36
C ALA A 15 -4.70 -15.79 -1.78
N GLY A 16 -5.41 -16.57 -2.59
CA GLY A 16 -5.87 -17.91 -2.21
C GLY A 16 -4.70 -18.85 -1.91
N GLU A 17 -3.65 -18.86 -2.73
CA GLU A 17 -2.47 -19.70 -2.50
C GLU A 17 -1.69 -19.29 -1.24
N MET A 18 -1.52 -17.99 -0.98
CA MET A 18 -0.89 -17.52 0.26
C MET A 18 -1.72 -17.85 1.50
N ALA A 19 -3.05 -17.75 1.41
CA ALA A 19 -3.94 -18.16 2.50
C ALA A 19 -3.85 -19.67 2.77
N LYS A 20 -3.83 -20.51 1.73
CA LYS A 20 -3.64 -21.97 1.86
C LYS A 20 -2.29 -22.33 2.45
N ALA A 21 -1.25 -21.54 2.16
CA ALA A 21 0.07 -21.72 2.76
C ALA A 21 0.12 -21.35 4.25
N GLY A 22 -0.97 -20.81 4.81
CA GLY A 22 -1.06 -20.44 6.21
C GLY A 22 -0.52 -19.04 6.52
N ALA A 23 -0.58 -18.11 5.56
CA ALA A 23 -0.16 -16.74 5.79
C ALA A 23 -0.94 -16.08 6.94
N ASP A 24 -0.25 -15.33 7.79
CA ASP A 24 -0.89 -14.58 8.89
C ASP A 24 -1.53 -13.29 8.38
N ILE A 25 -0.86 -12.63 7.43
CA ILE A 25 -1.29 -11.39 6.80
C ILE A 25 -1.14 -11.52 5.28
N ILE A 26 -2.09 -11.03 4.50
CA ILE A 26 -1.95 -10.85 3.05
C ILE A 26 -1.95 -9.36 2.72
N VAL A 27 -0.93 -8.93 1.96
CA VAL A 27 -0.80 -7.54 1.52
C VAL A 27 -1.24 -7.44 0.06
N ALA A 28 -2.44 -6.90 -0.18
CA ALA A 28 -3.00 -6.65 -1.50
C ALA A 28 -2.24 -5.52 -2.21
N HIS A 29 -1.43 -5.87 -3.21
CA HIS A 29 -0.45 -4.98 -3.82
C HIS A 29 -0.93 -4.44 -5.18
N MET A 30 -1.12 -3.12 -5.26
CA MET A 30 -1.62 -2.44 -6.46
C MET A 30 -0.51 -2.00 -7.44
N GLY A 31 0.65 -2.66 -7.40
CA GLY A 31 1.84 -2.28 -8.18
C GLY A 31 2.64 -1.11 -7.60
N LEU A 32 3.56 -0.56 -8.39
CA LEU A 32 4.48 0.49 -7.94
C LEU A 32 3.75 1.77 -7.53
N THR A 33 4.17 2.37 -6.41
CA THR A 33 3.60 3.63 -5.92
C THR A 33 3.86 4.77 -6.91
N THR A 34 2.82 5.52 -7.29
CA THR A 34 2.89 6.55 -8.35
C THR A 34 3.27 7.94 -7.87
N SER A 35 3.38 8.19 -6.56
CA SER A 35 3.72 9.50 -6.02
C SER A 35 5.22 9.73 -5.85
N GLY A 36 5.62 11.01 -5.81
CA GLY A 36 7.01 11.45 -5.69
C GLY A 36 7.68 11.76 -7.03
N SER A 37 8.96 12.11 -6.98
CA SER A 37 9.77 12.48 -8.16
C SER A 37 10.12 11.28 -9.06
N ILE A 38 10.04 10.05 -8.52
CA ILE A 38 10.42 8.78 -9.17
C ILE A 38 9.17 7.85 -9.33
N GLY A 39 7.96 8.37 -9.09
CA GLY A 39 6.74 7.56 -9.17
C GLY A 39 6.46 6.99 -10.56
N ALA A 40 5.88 5.78 -10.63
CA ALA A 40 5.47 5.18 -11.89
C ALA A 40 4.35 5.99 -12.57
N LYS A 41 4.43 6.18 -13.89
CA LYS A 41 3.40 6.90 -14.69
C LYS A 41 2.15 6.07 -14.98
N THR A 42 2.25 4.75 -14.83
CA THR A 42 1.18 3.79 -15.14
C THR A 42 0.74 3.11 -13.86
N ALA A 43 -0.34 3.62 -13.25
CA ALA A 43 -1.09 2.84 -12.28
C ALA A 43 -2.56 2.79 -12.65
N VAL A 44 -3.18 1.72 -12.16
CA VAL A 44 -4.63 1.63 -11.99
C VAL A 44 -5.16 2.86 -11.25
N SER A 45 -6.43 3.19 -11.48
CA SER A 45 -7.05 4.30 -10.75
C SER A 45 -7.24 3.94 -9.26
N LEU A 46 -7.50 4.95 -8.43
CA LEU A 46 -7.80 4.72 -7.02
C LEU A 46 -9.12 3.94 -6.87
N GLU A 47 -10.11 4.20 -7.72
CA GLU A 47 -11.36 3.43 -7.77
C GLU A 47 -11.10 1.97 -8.17
N GLU A 48 -10.29 1.73 -9.21
CA GLU A 48 -9.93 0.38 -9.63
C GLU A 48 -9.19 -0.38 -8.50
N SER A 49 -8.38 0.34 -7.73
CA SER A 49 -7.68 -0.24 -6.57
C SER A 49 -8.66 -0.74 -5.51
N VAL A 50 -9.80 -0.08 -5.30
CA VAL A 50 -10.85 -0.57 -4.39
C VAL A 50 -11.34 -1.94 -4.82
N PHE A 51 -11.70 -2.09 -6.10
CA PHE A 51 -12.22 -3.36 -6.63
C PHE A 51 -11.18 -4.48 -6.53
N ARG A 52 -9.93 -4.19 -6.88
CA ARG A 52 -8.85 -5.18 -6.84
C ARG A 52 -8.48 -5.60 -5.43
N VAL A 53 -8.40 -4.65 -4.49
CA VAL A 53 -8.15 -4.93 -3.08
C VAL A 53 -9.29 -5.79 -2.50
N GLN A 54 -10.55 -5.44 -2.79
CA GLN A 54 -11.69 -6.24 -2.34
C GLN A 54 -11.63 -7.66 -2.87
N ALA A 55 -11.36 -7.82 -4.16
CA ALA A 55 -11.26 -9.14 -4.80
C ALA A 55 -10.19 -10.03 -4.16
N ILE A 56 -9.03 -9.45 -3.81
CA ILE A 56 -7.95 -10.13 -3.09
C ILE A 56 -8.39 -10.50 -1.66
N ALA A 57 -9.04 -9.58 -0.96
CA ALA A 57 -9.53 -9.83 0.39
C ALA A 57 -10.55 -10.97 0.42
N ASP A 58 -11.54 -10.94 -0.46
CA ASP A 58 -12.58 -11.97 -0.59
C ASP A 58 -11.95 -13.35 -0.86
N ALA A 59 -10.97 -13.42 -1.76
CA ALA A 59 -10.28 -14.66 -2.08
C ALA A 59 -9.50 -15.23 -0.88
N ALA A 60 -8.85 -14.36 -0.10
CA ALA A 60 -8.17 -14.75 1.13
C ALA A 60 -9.16 -15.24 2.20
N HIS A 61 -10.26 -14.51 2.44
CA HIS A 61 -11.26 -14.86 3.44
C HIS A 61 -12.06 -16.11 3.12
N ASN A 62 -12.26 -16.42 1.84
CA ASN A 62 -12.86 -17.68 1.41
C ASN A 62 -12.05 -18.91 1.85
N ILE A 63 -10.73 -18.76 2.04
CA ILE A 63 -9.86 -19.83 2.53
C ILE A 63 -9.70 -19.75 4.05
N ASN A 64 -9.46 -18.56 4.60
CA ASN A 64 -9.34 -18.34 6.03
C ASN A 64 -10.05 -17.04 6.43
N PRO A 65 -11.23 -17.10 7.08
CA PRO A 65 -11.99 -15.90 7.43
C PRO A 65 -11.31 -15.03 8.49
N ASN A 66 -10.27 -15.53 9.17
CA ASN A 66 -9.54 -14.81 10.21
C ASN A 66 -8.25 -14.16 9.71
N ILE A 67 -7.89 -14.32 8.42
CA ILE A 67 -6.66 -13.75 7.88
C ILE A 67 -6.74 -12.22 7.80
N ILE A 68 -5.66 -11.55 8.20
CA ILE A 68 -5.59 -10.09 8.15
C ILE A 68 -5.19 -9.67 6.73
N VAL A 69 -6.04 -8.89 6.07
CA VAL A 69 -5.71 -8.30 4.77
C VAL A 69 -5.36 -6.81 4.92
N LEU A 70 -4.28 -6.37 4.28
CA LEU A 70 -3.83 -4.96 4.21
C LEU A 70 -3.74 -4.51 2.76
N CYS A 71 -3.98 -3.22 2.47
CA CYS A 71 -3.76 -2.65 1.13
C CYS A 71 -2.39 -1.98 1.00
N HIS A 72 -1.83 -1.96 -0.21
CA HIS A 72 -0.52 -1.37 -0.50
C HIS A 72 -0.35 -0.96 -1.98
N GLY A 73 0.46 0.06 -2.22
CA GLY A 73 1.02 0.35 -3.54
C GLY A 73 0.09 1.05 -4.52
N GLY A 74 0.54 1.18 -5.76
CA GLY A 74 -0.20 1.85 -6.85
C GLY A 74 -0.57 3.30 -6.48
N PRO A 75 -1.84 3.70 -6.63
CA PRO A 75 -2.31 5.03 -6.23
C PRO A 75 -2.51 5.17 -4.71
N ILE A 76 -2.35 4.11 -3.90
CA ILE A 76 -2.52 4.15 -2.44
C ILE A 76 -1.23 4.66 -1.78
N SER A 77 -0.92 5.94 -1.98
CA SER A 77 0.39 6.52 -1.67
C SER A 77 0.47 7.24 -0.32
N GLY A 78 -0.65 7.41 0.37
CA GLY A 78 -0.68 8.08 1.67
C GLY A 78 -1.96 7.83 2.46
N PRO A 79 -2.12 8.51 3.61
CA PRO A 79 -3.26 8.30 4.50
C PRO A 79 -4.63 8.58 3.85
N ARG A 80 -4.72 9.56 2.94
CA ARG A 80 -5.98 9.93 2.28
C ARG A 80 -6.46 8.82 1.34
N GLU A 81 -5.54 8.26 0.56
CA GLU A 81 -5.84 7.19 -0.39
C GLU A 81 -6.09 5.87 0.34
N ALA A 82 -5.33 5.59 1.41
CA ALA A 82 -5.60 4.45 2.29
C ALA A 82 -6.98 4.54 2.92
N GLU A 83 -7.36 5.70 3.47
CA GLU A 83 -8.71 5.94 4.01
C GLU A 83 -9.79 5.73 2.95
N PHE A 84 -9.56 6.23 1.73
CA PHE A 84 -10.50 6.07 0.62
C PHE A 84 -10.80 4.59 0.33
N VAL A 85 -9.77 3.75 0.32
CA VAL A 85 -9.89 2.30 0.08
C VAL A 85 -10.53 1.59 1.26
N LEU A 86 -10.08 1.86 2.49
CA LEU A 86 -10.60 1.22 3.70
C LEU A 86 -12.08 1.50 3.91
N LYS A 87 -12.56 2.72 3.61
CA LYS A 87 -13.99 3.06 3.71
C LYS A 87 -14.86 2.40 2.65
N ARG A 88 -14.27 1.83 1.59
CA ARG A 88 -14.99 1.25 0.43
C ARG A 88 -14.75 -0.24 0.26
N THR A 89 -14.08 -0.86 1.22
CA THR A 89 -13.83 -2.30 1.23
C THR A 89 -14.35 -2.91 2.53
N LYS A 90 -14.57 -4.23 2.52
CA LYS A 90 -14.95 -5.05 3.67
C LYS A 90 -13.88 -6.11 3.86
N GLY A 91 -13.48 -6.36 5.12
CA GLY A 91 -12.42 -7.31 5.45
C GLY A 91 -10.99 -6.80 5.19
N VAL A 92 -10.81 -5.54 4.82
CA VAL A 92 -9.47 -4.94 4.71
C VAL A 92 -9.20 -4.17 5.99
N HIS A 93 -8.14 -4.54 6.70
CA HIS A 93 -7.92 -4.14 8.09
C HIS A 93 -6.91 -3.01 8.26
N GLY A 94 -6.25 -2.59 7.18
CA GLY A 94 -5.27 -1.52 7.26
C GLY A 94 -4.44 -1.35 6.00
N PHE A 95 -3.31 -0.67 6.16
CA PHE A 95 -2.41 -0.27 5.10
C PHE A 95 -0.98 -0.67 5.44
N TYR A 96 -0.25 -1.19 4.46
CA TYR A 96 1.17 -1.52 4.59
C TYR A 96 2.01 -0.41 3.94
N GLY A 97 2.77 0.35 4.74
CA GLY A 97 3.56 1.49 4.26
C GLY A 97 5.00 1.11 3.92
N ALA A 98 5.55 1.74 2.88
CA ALA A 98 6.98 1.71 2.55
C ALA A 98 7.42 3.12 2.12
N SER A 99 7.51 3.40 0.82
CA SER A 99 7.81 4.74 0.27
C SER A 99 6.95 5.86 0.85
N SER A 100 5.68 5.58 1.16
CA SER A 100 4.74 6.51 1.79
C SER A 100 5.11 6.91 3.22
N MET A 101 5.86 6.06 3.92
CA MET A 101 6.25 6.26 5.32
C MET A 101 7.65 6.86 5.44
N GLU A 102 8.60 6.42 4.59
CA GLU A 102 10.00 6.83 4.73
C GLU A 102 10.48 7.79 3.64
N ARG A 103 10.11 7.58 2.37
CA ARG A 103 10.70 8.32 1.25
C ARG A 103 10.01 9.66 1.04
N LEU A 104 8.70 9.65 0.80
CA LEU A 104 7.96 10.85 0.42
C LEU A 104 7.99 11.94 1.49
N PRO A 105 7.79 11.64 2.80
CA PRO A 105 7.86 12.66 3.84
C PRO A 105 9.27 13.24 3.99
N VAL A 106 10.30 12.39 3.91
CA VAL A 106 11.70 12.80 4.07
C VAL A 106 12.18 13.63 2.89
N GLU A 107 11.85 13.25 1.64
CA GLU A 107 12.19 14.02 0.45
C GLU A 107 11.65 15.45 0.52
N GLN A 108 10.41 15.62 0.96
CA GLN A 108 9.79 16.94 1.14
C GLN A 108 10.49 17.75 2.23
N ALA A 109 10.77 17.14 3.39
CA ALA A 109 11.42 17.82 4.51
C ALA A 109 12.84 18.28 4.16
N ILE A 110 13.65 17.42 3.54
CA ILE A 110 15.02 17.74 3.13
C ILE A 110 15.00 18.86 2.07
N THR A 111 14.12 18.74 1.07
CA THR A 111 14.01 19.73 -0.01
C THR A 111 13.61 21.11 0.55
N SER A 112 12.59 21.16 1.41
CA SER A 112 12.16 22.40 2.05
C SER A 112 13.28 23.03 2.88
N THR A 113 14.01 22.22 3.66
CA THR A 113 15.13 22.68 4.47
C THR A 113 16.23 23.31 3.60
N MET A 114 16.60 22.66 2.49
CA MET A 114 17.61 23.19 1.58
C MET A 114 17.16 24.47 0.87
N GLN A 115 15.88 24.56 0.50
CA GLN A 115 15.32 25.80 -0.05
C GLN A 115 15.43 26.97 0.94
N GLN A 116 15.17 26.72 2.22
CA GLN A 116 15.34 27.73 3.27
C GLN A 116 16.79 28.21 3.40
N TYR A 117 17.77 27.29 3.46
CA TYR A 117 19.19 27.68 3.47
C TYR A 117 19.60 28.47 2.22
N LYS A 118 19.11 28.07 1.04
CA LYS A 118 19.39 28.75 -0.23
C LYS A 118 18.77 30.15 -0.32
N SER A 119 17.75 30.44 0.48
CA SER A 119 17.07 31.74 0.49
C SER A 119 17.78 32.81 1.34
N ILE A 120 18.82 32.45 2.09
CA ILE A 120 19.57 33.40 2.93
C ILE A 120 20.33 34.39 2.03
N SER A 121 19.99 35.67 2.10
CA SER A 121 20.78 36.75 1.50
C SER A 121 21.99 37.08 2.36
N ILE A 122 23.16 37.10 1.75
CA ILE A 122 24.43 37.51 2.38
C ILE A 122 24.70 38.97 2.03
N LYS A 123 25.23 39.75 2.97
CA LYS A 123 25.68 41.13 2.77
C LYS A 123 27.08 41.20 2.21
#